data_AF-A0A926CBQ1-F1
#
_entry.id   AF-A0A926CBQ1-F1
#
_cell.length_a   1.000
_cell.length_b   1.000
_cell.length_c   1.000
_cell.angle_alpha   90.00
_cell.angle_beta   90.00
_cell.angle_gamma   90.00
#
_symmetry.space_group_name_H-M   'P 1'
#
loop_
_entity.id
_entity.type
_entity.pdbx_description
1 polymer ?
#
loop_
_entity_poly.entity_id
_entity_poly.type
_entity_poly.pdbx_seq_one_letter_code
_entity_poly.pdbx_strand_id
1 'polypeptide(L)'
;MFKSAEILTPLYDSLSRQAVLGADAPRVASFLGKKITPVVAQEIGSRLSTRIEGRCIKHSMGAASVKVYDKFSRVLRIETTVNDVSFFKHHRKVEHRNGHSTRELAGLKKSIYSLIDLSEILLGCNQRYLAFLGSLEDPSAGQRDLQRLSQPRVSVGTEQAVKGLNFFNPVEQRLLQTLQHGEFNIHGWRR
;
A
#
# COMPACT_ATOMS: atom_id res chain seq x y z
N MET A 1 -14.84 -9.07 1.77
CA MET A 1 -14.94 -8.66 3.19
C MET A 1 -14.10 -9.63 4.01
N PHE A 2 -13.41 -9.19 5.07
CA PHE A 2 -12.55 -10.09 5.86
C PHE A 2 -13.40 -11.02 6.75
N LYS A 3 -12.92 -12.26 6.92
CA LYS A 3 -13.63 -13.31 7.67
C LYS A 3 -13.62 -13.06 9.19
N SER A 4 -12.53 -12.50 9.72
CA SER A 4 -12.40 -12.14 11.14
C SER A 4 -11.56 -10.87 11.33
N ALA A 5 -11.76 -10.21 12.47
CA ALA A 5 -10.95 -9.05 12.88
C ALA A 5 -9.49 -9.45 13.17
N GLU A 6 -9.29 -10.66 13.70
CA GLU A 6 -7.97 -11.25 13.98
C GLU A 6 -7.08 -11.34 12.72
N ILE A 7 -7.68 -11.45 11.53
CA ILE A 7 -6.94 -11.43 10.26
C ILE A 7 -6.62 -9.99 9.85
N LEU A 8 -7.61 -9.09 9.91
CA LEU A 8 -7.46 -7.73 9.38
C LEU A 8 -6.52 -6.88 10.24
N THR A 9 -6.61 -6.94 11.56
CA THR A 9 -5.86 -6.08 12.46
C THR A 9 -4.33 -6.20 12.28
N PRO A 10 -3.70 -7.38 12.35
CA PRO A 10 -2.25 -7.51 12.17
C PRO A 10 -1.81 -7.19 10.73
N LEU A 11 -2.60 -7.63 9.73
CA LEU A 11 -2.33 -7.32 8.33
C LEU A 11 -2.31 -5.80 8.11
N TYR A 12 -3.33 -5.11 8.64
CA TYR A 12 -3.48 -3.68 8.44
C TYR A 12 -2.50 -2.86 9.29
N ASP A 13 -2.04 -3.34 10.44
CA ASP A 13 -0.94 -2.69 11.18
C ASP A 13 0.33 -2.63 10.34
N SER A 14 0.75 -3.77 9.78
CA SER A 14 1.94 -3.84 8.91
C SER A 14 1.77 -2.99 7.65
N LEU A 15 0.67 -3.23 6.92
CA LEU A 15 0.37 -2.54 5.66
C LEU A 15 0.27 -1.03 5.84
N SER A 16 -0.28 -0.56 6.97
CA SER A 16 -0.42 0.87 7.21
C SER A 16 0.90 1.58 7.50
N ARG A 17 1.83 0.92 8.17
CA ARG A 17 3.18 1.46 8.40
C ARG A 17 3.96 1.51 7.09
N GLN A 18 3.94 0.43 6.32
CA GLN A 18 4.61 0.35 5.03
C GLN A 18 4.04 1.35 4.02
N ALA A 19 2.72 1.51 3.95
CA ALA A 19 2.09 2.44 3.02
C ALA A 19 2.47 3.90 3.31
N VAL A 20 2.61 4.29 4.59
CA VAL A 20 3.03 5.65 4.97
C VAL A 20 4.48 5.91 4.59
N LEU A 21 5.36 4.92 4.77
CA LEU A 21 6.77 5.01 4.40
C LEU A 21 6.99 4.92 2.88
N GLY A 22 6.19 4.11 2.21
CA GLY A 22 6.30 3.86 0.77
C GLY A 22 5.62 4.91 -0.10
N ALA A 23 4.66 5.68 0.41
CA ALA A 23 3.95 6.69 -0.38
C ALA A 23 4.70 8.03 -0.39
N ASP A 24 5.70 8.12 -1.26
CA ASP A 24 6.38 9.38 -1.57
C ASP A 24 5.48 10.34 -2.37
N ALA A 25 5.91 11.60 -2.51
CA ALA A 25 5.15 12.61 -3.23
C ALA A 25 4.77 12.20 -4.67
N PRO A 26 5.69 11.63 -5.48
CA PRO A 26 5.35 11.12 -6.82
C PRO A 26 4.25 10.06 -6.82
N ARG A 27 4.29 9.10 -5.90
CA ARG A 27 3.24 8.09 -5.77
C ARG A 27 1.91 8.71 -5.37
N VAL A 28 1.88 9.63 -4.40
CA VAL A 28 0.66 10.34 -4.01
C VAL A 28 0.04 11.08 -5.19
N ALA A 29 0.86 11.78 -5.98
CA ALA A 29 0.40 12.45 -7.19
C ALA A 29 -0.15 11.44 -8.23
N SER A 30 0.52 10.30 -8.41
CA SER A 30 0.07 9.22 -9.29
C SER A 30 -1.28 8.64 -8.86
N PHE A 31 -1.50 8.43 -7.55
CA PHE A 31 -2.80 7.96 -7.04
C PHE A 31 -3.92 8.89 -7.47
N LEU A 32 -3.68 10.21 -7.46
CA LEU A 32 -4.67 11.23 -7.83
C LEU A 32 -4.63 11.61 -9.32
N GLY A 33 -3.84 10.92 -10.15
CA GLY A 33 -3.73 11.20 -11.59
C GLY A 33 -3.17 12.59 -11.88
N LYS A 34 -2.24 13.06 -11.04
CA LYS A 34 -1.61 14.38 -11.12
C LYS A 34 -0.13 14.31 -11.37
N LYS A 35 0.38 15.37 -11.98
CA LYS A 35 1.82 15.67 -12.04
C LYS A 35 2.15 16.60 -10.88
N ILE A 36 3.34 16.43 -10.31
CA ILE A 36 3.86 17.36 -9.31
C ILE A 36 4.22 18.65 -10.04
N THR A 37 3.63 19.75 -9.61
CA THR A 37 4.03 21.11 -10.01
C THR A 37 4.50 21.85 -8.75
N PRO A 38 5.36 22.88 -8.87
CA PRO A 38 5.90 23.58 -7.69
C PRO A 38 4.82 24.12 -6.74
N VAL A 39 3.68 24.57 -7.29
CA VAL A 39 2.53 25.05 -6.51
C VAL A 39 1.88 23.92 -5.71
N VAL A 40 1.64 22.76 -6.33
CA VAL A 40 0.90 21.66 -5.69
C VAL A 40 1.82 20.77 -4.85
N ALA A 41 3.14 20.84 -5.07
CA ALA A 41 4.14 20.13 -4.27
C ALA A 41 4.08 20.50 -2.78
N GLN A 42 3.78 21.77 -2.47
CA GLN A 42 3.64 22.26 -1.09
C GLN A 42 2.39 21.72 -0.38
N GLU A 43 1.42 21.20 -1.13
CA GLU A 43 0.14 20.70 -0.60
C GLU A 43 0.09 19.17 -0.48
N ILE A 44 1.22 18.48 -0.70
CA ILE A 44 1.31 17.03 -0.56
C ILE A 44 1.56 16.68 0.90
N GLY A 45 0.77 15.74 1.43
CA GLY A 45 0.92 15.28 2.80
C GLY A 45 0.43 13.86 3.00
N SER A 46 1.06 13.16 3.93
CA SER A 46 0.66 11.82 4.38
C SER A 46 0.39 11.87 5.88
N ARG A 47 -0.71 11.28 6.32
CA ARG A 47 -1.09 11.18 7.73
C ARG A 47 -1.51 9.78 8.07
N LEU A 48 -0.88 9.20 9.09
CA LEU A 48 -1.36 8.01 9.79
C LEU A 48 -2.05 8.46 11.08
N SER A 49 -3.27 8.00 11.32
CA SER A 49 -4.04 8.30 12.53
C SER A 49 -4.59 6.99 13.10
N THR A 50 -4.42 6.79 14.40
CA THR A 50 -5.09 5.71 15.14
C THR A 50 -6.21 6.31 15.97
N ARG A 51 -7.44 5.81 15.82
CA ARG A 51 -8.63 6.25 16.56
C ARG A 51 -9.36 5.02 17.10
N ILE A 52 -10.34 5.24 17.98
CA ILE A 52 -11.20 4.17 18.52
C ILE A 52 -11.88 3.38 17.39
N GLU A 53 -12.25 4.08 16.31
CA GLU A 53 -12.91 3.49 15.14
C GLU A 53 -11.98 2.65 14.26
N GLY A 54 -10.66 2.76 14.45
CA GLY A 54 -9.66 2.12 13.60
C GLY A 54 -8.49 3.02 13.22
N ARG A 55 -7.60 2.47 12.39
CA ARG A 55 -6.45 3.19 11.81
C ARG A 55 -6.82 3.75 10.45
N CYS A 56 -6.42 4.98 10.19
CA CYS A 56 -6.65 5.64 8.92
C CYS A 56 -5.34 6.19 8.38
N ILE A 57 -5.03 5.81 7.14
CA ILE A 57 -3.99 6.43 6.35
C ILE A 57 -4.66 7.37 5.38
N LYS A 58 -4.16 8.59 5.29
CA LYS A 58 -4.63 9.58 4.34
C LYS A 58 -3.43 10.18 3.61
N HIS A 59 -3.48 10.12 2.28
CA HIS A 59 -2.57 10.86 1.41
C HIS A 59 -3.33 11.98 0.72
N SER A 60 -2.93 13.21 0.92
CA SER A 60 -3.56 14.41 0.36
C SER A 60 -2.64 15.10 -0.64
N MET A 61 -3.25 15.72 -1.64
CA MET A 61 -2.64 16.64 -2.58
C MET A 61 -3.68 17.69 -2.95
N GLY A 62 -3.48 18.91 -2.46
CA GLY A 62 -4.41 20.02 -2.65
C GLY A 62 -5.83 19.67 -2.21
N ALA A 63 -6.79 19.80 -3.14
CA ALA A 63 -8.21 19.61 -2.85
C ALA A 63 -8.68 18.15 -2.79
N ALA A 64 -7.80 17.16 -3.03
CA ALA A 64 -8.14 15.75 -3.04
C ALA A 64 -7.27 14.91 -2.11
N SER A 65 -7.81 13.78 -1.66
CA SER A 65 -7.06 12.81 -0.87
C SER A 65 -7.57 11.40 -1.06
N VAL A 66 -6.67 10.44 -1.10
CA VAL A 66 -7.01 9.01 -0.97
C VAL A 66 -6.77 8.57 0.46
N LYS A 67 -7.68 7.77 1.01
CA LYS A 67 -7.56 7.22 2.35
C LYS A 67 -7.98 5.76 2.39
N VAL A 68 -7.34 5.03 3.29
CA VAL A 68 -7.70 3.66 3.65
C VAL A 68 -7.87 3.55 5.14
N TYR A 69 -8.86 2.77 5.57
CA TYR A 69 -9.11 2.47 6.97
C TYR A 69 -9.91 1.19 7.15
N ASP A 70 -9.75 0.61 8.33
CA ASP A 70 -10.51 -0.55 8.79
C ASP A 70 -11.85 -0.11 9.38
N LYS A 71 -12.91 -0.23 8.59
CA LYS A 71 -14.26 0.01 9.09
C LYS A 71 -14.73 -1.21 9.88
N PHE A 72 -15.01 -1.00 11.17
CA PHE A 72 -15.48 -2.03 12.11
C PHE A 72 -14.55 -3.26 12.21
N SER A 73 -13.25 -3.09 11.97
CA SER A 73 -12.27 -4.18 11.94
C SER A 73 -12.62 -5.35 11.00
N ARG A 74 -13.46 -5.12 9.98
CA ARG A 74 -13.91 -6.17 9.02
C ARG A 74 -13.82 -5.76 7.56
N VAL A 75 -13.84 -4.46 7.29
CA VAL A 75 -13.80 -3.93 5.92
C VAL A 75 -12.62 -2.97 5.81
N LEU A 76 -11.64 -3.33 4.99
CA LEU A 76 -10.63 -2.37 4.55
C LEU A 76 -11.25 -1.49 3.46
N ARG A 77 -11.65 -0.27 3.82
CA ARG A 77 -12.30 0.67 2.89
C ARG A 77 -11.26 1.61 2.31
N ILE A 78 -11.16 1.59 0.99
CA ILE A 78 -10.39 2.58 0.22
C ILE A 78 -11.37 3.58 -0.37
N GLU A 79 -11.13 4.86 -0.15
CA GLU A 79 -11.94 5.93 -0.70
C GLU A 79 -11.10 7.15 -1.07
N THR A 80 -11.52 7.83 -2.13
CA THR A 80 -10.96 9.12 -2.53
C THR A 80 -11.99 10.19 -2.21
N THR A 81 -11.57 11.22 -1.48
CA THR A 81 -12.39 12.38 -1.14
C THR A 81 -11.86 13.62 -1.81
N VAL A 82 -12.76 14.48 -2.27
CA VAL A 82 -12.42 15.71 -2.98
C VAL A 82 -13.27 16.87 -2.48
N ASN A 83 -12.64 17.96 -2.04
CA ASN A 83 -13.30 19.16 -1.54
C ASN A 83 -13.67 20.11 -2.69
N ASP A 84 -12.84 20.15 -3.72
CA ASP A 84 -13.10 20.87 -4.96
C ASP A 84 -12.91 19.96 -6.18
N VAL A 85 -14.03 19.59 -6.82
CA VAL A 85 -14.03 18.72 -8.00
C VAL A 85 -13.31 19.33 -9.19
N SER A 86 -13.19 20.67 -9.25
CA SER A 86 -12.47 21.37 -10.31
C SER A 86 -10.98 20.98 -10.37
N PHE A 87 -10.48 20.40 -9.27
CA PHE A 87 -9.17 19.76 -9.19
C PHE A 87 -8.98 18.74 -10.31
N PHE A 88 -10.00 17.94 -10.64
CA PHE A 88 -9.94 16.96 -11.71
C PHE A 88 -10.43 17.56 -13.03
N LYS A 89 -9.88 17.07 -14.14
CA LYS A 89 -10.24 17.54 -15.50
C LYS A 89 -10.90 16.42 -16.27
N HIS A 90 -11.86 16.77 -17.13
CA HIS A 90 -12.44 15.87 -18.11
C HIS A 90 -12.74 16.65 -19.41
N HIS A 91 -12.89 15.93 -20.51
CA HIS A 91 -13.23 16.54 -21.78
C HIS A 91 -14.71 16.94 -21.79
N ARG A 92 -15.00 18.25 -21.87
CA ARG A 92 -16.37 18.77 -21.90
C ARG A 92 -16.56 19.92 -22.85
N LYS A 93 -17.82 20.22 -23.15
CA LYS A 93 -18.21 21.48 -23.77
C LYS A 93 -17.94 22.61 -22.76
N VAL A 94 -17.17 23.60 -23.19
CA VAL A 94 -16.90 24.84 -22.47
C VAL A 94 -17.53 25.97 -23.28
N GLU A 95 -18.38 26.75 -22.62
CA GLU A 95 -19.01 27.93 -23.21
C GLU A 95 -18.19 29.16 -22.81
N HIS A 96 -17.78 29.93 -23.82
CA HIS A 96 -16.94 31.11 -23.67
C HIS A 96 -17.79 32.37 -23.62
N ARG A 97 -17.23 33.45 -23.06
CA ARG A 97 -17.96 34.73 -22.91
C ARG A 97 -18.39 35.36 -24.24
N ASN A 98 -17.72 35.02 -25.34
CA ASN A 98 -18.04 35.48 -26.69
C ASN A 98 -19.15 34.65 -27.37
N GLY A 99 -19.82 33.75 -26.64
CA GLY A 99 -20.92 32.93 -27.16
C GLY A 99 -20.48 31.68 -27.92
N HIS A 100 -19.19 31.50 -28.19
CA HIS A 100 -18.67 30.29 -28.80
C HIS A 100 -18.52 29.16 -27.78
N SER A 101 -18.52 27.92 -28.26
CA SER A 101 -18.29 26.75 -27.41
C SER A 101 -17.25 25.81 -28.01
N THR A 102 -16.37 25.29 -27.16
CA THR A 102 -15.30 24.35 -27.55
C THR A 102 -15.42 23.06 -26.75
N ARG A 103 -14.94 21.94 -27.31
CA ARG A 103 -14.72 20.67 -26.61
C ARG A 103 -13.27 20.63 -26.17
N GLU A 104 -13.01 20.76 -24.89
CA GLU A 104 -11.65 20.84 -24.35
C GLU A 104 -11.52 20.15 -22.99
N LEU A 105 -10.28 19.89 -22.58
CA LEU A 105 -9.95 19.32 -21.27
C LEU A 105 -10.03 20.42 -20.20
N ALA A 106 -11.14 20.48 -19.48
CA ALA A 106 -11.40 21.50 -18.48
C ALA A 106 -11.71 20.89 -17.10
N GLY A 107 -11.58 21.71 -16.05
CA GLY A 107 -11.96 21.31 -14.70
C GLY A 107 -13.42 20.86 -14.62
N LEU A 108 -13.68 19.82 -13.84
CA LEU A 108 -15.04 19.35 -13.56
C LEU A 108 -15.85 20.44 -12.86
N LYS A 109 -17.15 20.50 -13.16
CA LYS A 109 -18.08 21.43 -12.50
C LYS A 109 -18.79 20.71 -11.36
N LYS A 110 -19.13 21.43 -10.28
CA LYS A 110 -20.05 20.94 -9.25
C LYS A 110 -21.46 20.90 -9.83
N SER A 111 -21.81 19.80 -10.48
CA SER A 111 -23.06 19.59 -11.22
C SER A 111 -23.39 18.10 -11.30
N ILE A 112 -24.67 17.75 -11.39
CA ILE A 112 -25.13 16.37 -11.60
C ILE A 112 -24.57 15.74 -12.87
N TYR A 113 -24.29 16.55 -13.91
CA TYR A 113 -23.73 16.08 -15.17
C TYR A 113 -22.28 15.60 -15.04
N SER A 114 -21.57 16.04 -14.00
CA SER A 114 -20.19 15.63 -13.73
C SER A 114 -20.09 14.33 -12.94
N LEU A 115 -21.21 13.74 -12.47
CA LEU A 115 -21.18 12.62 -11.53
C LEU A 115 -20.58 11.35 -12.13
N ILE A 116 -20.87 11.07 -13.40
CA ILE A 116 -20.35 9.87 -14.09
C ILE A 116 -18.84 9.98 -14.20
N ASP A 117 -18.33 11.06 -14.82
CA ASP A 117 -16.89 11.30 -14.95
C ASP A 117 -16.17 11.31 -13.59
N LEU A 118 -16.77 11.98 -12.59
CA LEU A 118 -16.21 12.02 -11.24
C LEU A 118 -16.13 10.61 -10.63
N SER A 119 -17.17 9.78 -10.79
CA SER A 119 -17.19 8.42 -10.25
C SER A 119 -16.07 7.55 -10.85
N GLU A 120 -15.85 7.64 -12.16
CA GLU A 120 -14.79 6.92 -12.86
C GLU A 120 -13.40 7.39 -12.40
N ILE A 121 -13.22 8.72 -12.27
CA ILE A 121 -11.96 9.30 -11.80
C ILE A 121 -11.64 8.85 -10.37
N LEU A 122 -12.61 8.93 -9.46
CA LEU A 122 -12.42 8.52 -8.06
C LEU A 122 -12.21 7.01 -7.95
N LEU A 123 -12.90 6.20 -8.76
CA LEU A 123 -12.65 4.76 -8.85
C LEU A 123 -11.22 4.47 -9.31
N GLY A 124 -10.75 5.15 -10.36
CA GLY A 124 -9.37 5.03 -10.83
C GLY A 124 -8.34 5.42 -9.77
N CYS A 125 -8.63 6.44 -8.96
CA CYS A 125 -7.78 6.81 -7.82
C CYS A 125 -7.70 5.67 -6.79
N ASN A 126 -8.84 5.10 -6.43
CA ASN A 126 -8.91 3.98 -5.49
C ASN A 126 -8.18 2.73 -6.04
N GLN A 127 -8.34 2.43 -7.33
CA GLN A 127 -7.67 1.30 -7.99
C GLN A 127 -6.15 1.47 -8.01
N ARG A 128 -5.64 2.65 -8.35
CA ARG A 128 -4.20 2.93 -8.31
C ARG A 128 -3.63 2.81 -6.90
N TYR A 129 -4.35 3.30 -5.91
CA TYR A 129 -3.93 3.15 -4.52
C TYR A 129 -3.98 1.69 -4.04
N LEU A 130 -5.02 0.93 -4.43
CA LEU A 130 -5.09 -0.51 -4.15
C LEU A 130 -3.93 -1.27 -4.79
N ALA A 131 -3.59 -0.95 -6.05
CA ALA A 131 -2.44 -1.54 -6.74
C ALA A 131 -1.13 -1.23 -6.00
N PHE A 132 -0.96 0.00 -5.50
CA PHE A 132 0.17 0.36 -4.66
C PHE A 132 0.21 -0.47 -3.37
N LEU A 133 -0.91 -0.60 -2.66
CA LEU A 133 -0.97 -1.43 -1.45
C LEU A 133 -0.61 -2.90 -1.74
N GLY A 134 -1.03 -3.44 -2.89
CA GLY A 134 -0.69 -4.79 -3.34
C GLY A 134 0.77 -4.94 -3.80
N SER A 135 1.49 -3.84 -4.05
CA SER A 135 2.91 -3.84 -4.40
C SER A 135 3.85 -3.77 -3.19
N LEU A 136 3.31 -3.55 -1.99
CA LEU A 136 4.11 -3.53 -0.76
C LEU A 136 4.61 -4.94 -0.43
N GLU A 137 5.83 -5.03 0.06
CA GLU A 137 6.42 -6.31 0.45
C GLU A 137 5.64 -6.95 1.59
N ASP A 138 5.30 -8.23 1.45
CA ASP A 138 4.73 -9.05 2.52
C ASP A 138 5.84 -9.85 3.23
N PRO A 139 6.34 -9.39 4.40
CA PRO A 139 7.35 -10.11 5.14
C PRO A 139 6.80 -11.36 5.86
N SER A 140 5.49 -11.62 5.81
CA SER A 140 4.86 -12.68 6.62
C SER A 140 5.43 -14.06 6.34
N ALA A 141 5.82 -14.36 5.09
CA ALA A 141 6.46 -15.63 4.75
C ALA A 141 7.82 -15.78 5.44
N GLY A 142 8.69 -14.76 5.31
CA GLY A 142 9.99 -14.73 5.96
C GLY A 142 9.89 -14.79 7.49
N GLN A 143 8.90 -14.12 8.09
CA GLN A 143 8.65 -14.20 9.53
C GLN A 143 8.25 -15.61 9.98
N ARG A 144 7.36 -16.28 9.23
CA ARG A 144 6.96 -17.67 9.52
C ARG A 144 8.13 -18.64 9.39
N ASP A 145 8.94 -18.48 8.35
CA ASP A 145 10.11 -19.34 8.14
C ASP A 145 11.18 -19.09 9.20
N LEU A 146 11.46 -17.84 9.55
CA LEU A 146 12.36 -17.47 10.64
C LEU A 146 11.91 -18.11 11.95
N GLN A 147 10.63 -17.99 12.30
CA GLN A 147 10.07 -18.58 13.51
C GLN A 147 10.17 -20.11 13.49
N ARG A 148 9.87 -20.74 12.35
CA ARG A 148 9.95 -22.18 12.16
C ARG A 148 11.39 -22.71 12.30
N LEU A 149 12.35 -22.01 11.71
CA LEU A 149 13.76 -22.41 11.72
C LEU A 149 14.43 -22.16 13.07
N SER A 150 13.97 -21.16 13.81
CA SER A 150 14.53 -20.82 15.13
C SER A 150 14.06 -21.74 16.25
N GLN A 151 13.01 -22.54 16.02
CA GLN A 151 12.49 -23.47 17.02
C GLN A 151 13.15 -24.86 16.93
N PRO A 152 13.44 -25.51 18.07
CA PRO A 152 13.84 -26.91 18.09
C PRO A 152 12.76 -27.81 17.48
N ARG A 153 13.18 -28.86 16.78
CA ARG A 153 12.27 -29.83 16.15
C ARG A 153 12.68 -31.25 16.49
N VAL A 154 11.72 -32.09 16.82
CA VAL A 154 11.93 -33.54 16.91
C VAL A 154 11.74 -34.12 15.51
N SER A 155 12.71 -34.85 14.99
CA SER A 155 12.61 -35.47 13.66
C SER A 155 11.59 -36.61 13.68
N VAL A 156 10.70 -36.64 12.70
CA VAL A 156 9.71 -37.73 12.55
C VAL A 156 10.46 -39.05 12.34
N GLY A 157 10.31 -39.99 13.28
CA GLY A 157 10.93 -41.32 13.24
C GLY A 157 12.19 -41.53 14.07
N THR A 158 12.69 -40.49 14.75
CA THR A 158 13.82 -40.58 15.69
C THR A 158 13.54 -39.71 16.91
N GLU A 159 13.80 -40.20 18.13
CA GLU A 159 13.62 -39.41 19.38
C GLU A 159 14.65 -38.26 19.54
N GLN A 160 15.47 -37.97 18.54
CA GLN A 160 16.47 -36.92 18.61
C GLN A 160 15.85 -35.55 18.29
N ALA A 161 15.99 -34.63 19.24
CA ALA A 161 15.67 -33.22 19.04
C ALA A 161 16.80 -32.51 18.29
N VAL A 162 16.48 -31.92 17.14
CA VAL A 162 17.35 -31.03 16.40
C VAL A 162 17.17 -29.61 16.94
N LYS A 163 18.28 -28.98 17.33
CA LYS A 163 18.32 -27.58 17.80
C LYS A 163 17.86 -26.63 16.68
N GLY A 164 17.06 -25.63 17.03
CA GLY A 164 16.74 -24.53 16.12
C GLY A 164 17.95 -23.65 15.81
N LEU A 165 17.90 -22.97 14.67
CA LEU A 165 18.94 -22.04 14.21
C LEU A 165 18.85 -20.71 14.96
N ASN A 166 19.99 -20.18 15.38
CA ASN A 166 20.13 -18.84 15.93
C ASN A 166 20.80 -17.90 14.91
N PHE A 167 19.97 -17.15 14.19
CA PHE A 167 20.41 -16.19 13.17
C PHE A 167 21.25 -15.01 13.71
N PHE A 168 21.27 -14.81 15.04
CA PHE A 168 22.05 -13.77 15.70
C PHE A 168 23.36 -14.30 16.31
N ASN A 169 23.60 -15.61 16.24
CA ASN A 169 24.88 -16.18 16.65
C ASN A 169 25.90 -16.04 15.49
N PRO A 170 27.05 -15.37 15.69
CA PRO A 170 28.04 -15.15 14.62
C PRO A 170 28.58 -16.44 13.98
N VAL A 171 28.69 -17.54 14.74
CA VAL A 171 29.19 -18.83 14.25
C VAL A 171 28.15 -19.47 13.34
N GLU A 172 26.89 -19.52 13.77
CA GLU A 172 25.80 -20.08 12.97
C GLU A 172 25.52 -19.20 11.73
N GLN A 173 25.62 -17.88 11.85
CA GLN A 173 25.49 -16.97 10.71
C GLN A 173 26.60 -17.20 9.66
N ARG A 174 27.85 -17.37 10.10
CA ARG A 174 28.96 -17.68 9.18
C ARG A 174 28.74 -19.02 8.50
N LEU A 175 28.27 -20.04 9.23
CA LEU A 175 27.92 -21.33 8.65
C LEU A 175 26.84 -21.19 7.55
N LEU A 176 25.77 -20.44 7.83
CA LEU A 176 24.70 -20.19 6.85
C LEU A 176 25.20 -19.45 5.60
N GLN A 177 26.10 -18.47 5.77
CA GLN A 177 26.73 -17.76 4.65
C GLN A 177 27.61 -18.69 3.82
N THR A 178 28.40 -19.55 4.46
CA THR A 178 29.20 -20.55 3.75
C THR A 178 28.31 -21.53 2.97
N LEU A 179 27.19 -21.97 3.55
CA LEU A 179 26.23 -22.84 2.87
C LEU A 179 25.57 -22.18 1.64
N GLN A 180 25.54 -20.85 1.54
CA GLN A 180 25.04 -20.16 0.35
C GLN A 180 26.02 -20.19 -0.83
N HIS A 181 27.28 -20.60 -0.62
CA HIS A 181 28.25 -20.70 -1.71
C HIS A 181 27.81 -21.79 -2.71
N GLY A 182 27.94 -21.48 -4.01
CA GLY A 182 27.48 -22.37 -5.09
C GLY A 182 28.14 -23.75 -5.08
N GLU A 183 29.35 -23.88 -4.53
CA GLU A 183 30.07 -25.15 -4.40
C GLU A 183 29.29 -26.21 -3.60
N PHE A 184 28.59 -25.79 -2.54
CA PHE A 184 27.79 -26.71 -1.71
C PHE A 184 26.43 -27.07 -2.34
N ASN A 185 25.91 -26.23 -3.24
CA ASN A 185 24.74 -26.57 -4.05
C ASN A 185 25.04 -27.64 -5.09
N ILE A 186 26.28 -27.71 -5.58
CA ILE A 186 26.71 -28.68 -6.60
C ILE A 186 27.16 -29.99 -5.95
N HIS A 187 28.00 -29.91 -4.92
CA HIS A 187 28.66 -31.09 -4.35
C HIS A 187 27.99 -31.63 -3.08
N GLY A 188 27.03 -30.90 -2.53
CA GLY A 188 26.41 -31.19 -1.23
C GLY A 188 27.37 -30.92 -0.06
N TRP A 189 26.81 -30.86 1.14
CA TRP A 189 27.59 -30.76 2.38
C TRP A 189 27.98 -32.15 2.86
N ARG A 190 29.28 -32.45 2.91
CA ARG A 190 29.81 -33.70 3.49
C ARG A 190 30.36 -33.44 4.89
N ARG A 191 30.01 -34.33 5.80
CA ARG A 191 30.34 -34.26 7.22
C ARG A 191 31.65 -34.98 7.51
#